data_AF-A0A3B1D0Z6-F1
#
_entry.id   AF-A0A3B1D0Z6-F1
#
_cell.length_a   1.000
_cell.length_b   1.000
_cell.length_c   1.000
_cell.angle_alpha   90.00
_cell.angle_beta   90.00
_cell.angle_gamma   90.00
#
_symmetry.space_group_name_H-M   'P 1'
#
loop_
_entity.id
_entity.type
_entity.pdbx_description
1 polymer ?
#
loop_
_entity_poly.entity_id
_entity_poly.type
_entity_poly.pdbx_seq_one_letter_code
_entity_poly.pdbx_strand_id
1 'polypeptide(L)' 'MKKVVKKTLLNIKPYIPGKPIEEVKRELGLKKVIKLASNENPYGPSPKVLKAIEKASKELNRYPD' A
#
# COMPACT_ATOMS: atom_id res chain seq x y z
N MET A 1 -6.35 21.58 -22.02
CA MET A 1 -6.00 21.10 -20.65
C MET A 1 -4.78 21.77 -20.01
N LYS A 2 -3.76 22.25 -20.75
CA LYS A 2 -2.53 22.86 -20.17
C LYS A 2 -2.71 24.18 -19.37
N LYS A 3 -3.89 24.81 -19.38
CA LYS A 3 -4.11 26.14 -18.76
C LYS A 3 -4.70 26.14 -17.34
N VAL A 4 -5.06 24.97 -16.78
CA VAL A 4 -5.81 24.89 -15.50
C VAL A 4 -4.95 24.42 -14.33
N VAL A 5 -3.71 24.01 -14.57
CA VAL A 5 -2.81 23.47 -13.53
C VAL A 5 -1.60 24.39 -13.30
N LYS A 6 -1.09 24.42 -12.06
CA LYS A 6 0.13 25.16 -11.72
C LYS A 6 1.28 24.72 -12.62
N LYS A 7 2.00 25.68 -13.21
CA LYS A 7 3.10 25.42 -14.16
C LYS A 7 4.16 24.46 -13.60
N THR A 8 4.42 24.50 -12.30
CA THR A 8 5.38 23.63 -11.62
C THR A 8 5.04 22.13 -11.75
N LEU A 9 3.75 21.78 -11.81
CA LEU A 9 3.31 20.40 -11.97
C LEU A 9 3.70 19.79 -13.33
N LEU A 10 3.87 20.63 -14.35
CA LEU A 10 4.28 20.18 -15.69
C LEU A 10 5.74 19.68 -15.71
N ASN A 11 6.53 20.04 -14.69
CA ASN A 11 7.94 19.68 -14.57
C ASN A 11 8.17 18.51 -13.61
N ILE A 12 7.12 17.98 -12.99
CA ILE A 12 7.23 16.84 -12.06
C ILE A 12 7.21 15.55 -12.86
N LYS A 13 8.15 14.64 -12.57
CA LYS A 13 8.11 13.28 -13.12
C LYS A 13 6.82 12.60 -12.63
N PRO A 14 5.99 12.04 -13.52
CA PRO A 14 4.81 11.30 -13.09
C PRO A 14 5.17 10.21 -12.08
N TYR A 15 4.37 10.11 -11.02
CA TYR A 15 4.51 9.04 -10.04
C TYR A 15 4.19 7.71 -10.69
N ILE A 16 5.11 6.75 -10.53
CA ILE A 16 4.91 5.37 -10.97
C ILE A 16 4.67 4.56 -9.70
N PRO A 17 3.42 4.14 -9.42
CA PRO A 17 3.15 3.29 -8.27
C PRO A 17 3.86 1.94 -8.41
N GLY A 18 4.27 1.37 -7.28
CA GLY A 18 4.77 0.00 -7.26
C GLY A 18 3.70 -0.98 -7.74
N LYS A 19 4.09 -1.95 -8.57
CA LYS A 19 3.17 -2.97 -9.10
C LYS A 19 2.72 -3.92 -7.98
N PRO A 20 1.40 -4.16 -7.80
CA PRO A 20 0.91 -5.12 -6.81
C PRO A 20 1.43 -6.54 -7.07
N ILE A 21 1.64 -7.31 -6.01
CA ILE A 21 2.10 -8.71 -6.10
C ILE A 21 1.17 -9.54 -6.99
N GLU A 22 -0.15 -9.35 -6.87
CA GLU A 22 -1.14 -10.11 -7.63
C GLU A 22 -1.11 -9.78 -9.13
N GLU A 23 -0.79 -8.54 -9.50
CA GLU A 23 -0.62 -8.16 -10.90
C GLU A 23 0.64 -8.81 -11.50
N VAL A 24 1.75 -8.80 -10.75
CA VAL A 24 3.00 -9.50 -11.15
C VAL A 24 2.75 -10.99 -11.35
N LYS A 25 2.02 -11.64 -10.42
CA LYS A 25 1.68 -13.06 -10.54
C LYS A 25 0.91 -13.37 -11.81
N ARG A 26 -0.11 -12.57 -12.13
CA ARG A 26 -0.95 -12.76 -13.31
C ARG A 26 -0.18 -12.55 -14.61
N GLU A 27 0.62 -11.48 -14.70
CA GLU A 27 1.38 -11.13 -15.89
C GLU A 27 2.47 -12.16 -16.22
N LEU A 28 3.13 -12.69 -15.19
CA LEU A 28 4.25 -13.62 -15.34
C LEU A 28 3.86 -15.10 -15.16
N GLY A 29 2.58 -15.41 -14.94
CA GLY A 29 2.11 -16.78 -14.72
C GLY A 29 2.66 -17.44 -13.45
N LEU A 30 3.00 -16.65 -12.42
CA LEU A 30 3.65 -17.15 -11.22
C LEU A 30 2.64 -17.65 -10.19
N LYS A 31 2.85 -18.86 -9.68
CA LYS A 31 2.08 -19.40 -8.55
C LYS A 31 2.47 -18.77 -7.21
N LYS A 32 3.72 -18.32 -7.08
CA LYS A 32 4.29 -17.79 -5.84
C LYS A 32 5.24 -16.63 -6.12
N VAL A 33 5.19 -15.64 -5.24
CA VAL A 33 6.11 -14.49 -5.21
C VAL A 33 6.57 -14.29 -3.78
N ILE A 34 7.86 -14.01 -3.58
CA ILE A 34 8.44 -13.63 -2.29
C ILE A 34 8.82 -12.15 -2.40
N LYS A 35 8.21 -11.30 -1.57
CA LYS A 35 8.46 -9.85 -1.58
C LYS A 35 9.61 -9.51 -0.62
N LEU A 36 10.67 -8.91 -1.16
CA LEU A 36 11.87 -8.48 -0.41
C LEU A 36 12.22 -7.00 -0.67
N ALA A 37 11.25 -6.19 -1.13
CA ALA A 37 11.51 -4.87 -1.74
C ALA A 37 11.09 -3.65 -0.89
N SER A 38 10.71 -3.83 0.39
CA SER A 38 10.10 -2.74 1.18
C SER A 38 10.49 -2.72 2.66
N ASN A 39 11.55 -3.44 3.05
CA ASN A 39 12.00 -3.55 4.45
C ASN A 39 10.88 -3.97 5.42
N GLU A 40 9.93 -4.78 4.95
CA GLU A 40 8.84 -5.31 5.75
C GLU A 40 9.35 -6.38 6.72
N ASN A 41 8.71 -6.48 7.89
CA ASN A 41 9.02 -7.55 8.84
C ASN A 41 8.42 -8.88 8.34
N PRO A 42 9.24 -9.92 8.08
CA PRO A 42 8.75 -11.19 7.56
C PRO A 42 7.92 -11.99 8.57
N TYR A 43 7.97 -11.66 9.86
CA TYR A 43 7.24 -12.36 10.92
C TYR A 43 5.81 -11.83 11.14
N GLY A 44 5.44 -10.73 10.49
CA GLY A 44 4.17 -10.06 10.74
C GLY A 44 4.09 -9.34 12.09
N PRO A 45 2.91 -8.79 12.44
CA PRO A 45 2.71 -8.07 13.69
C PRO A 45 2.65 -9.02 14.90
N SER A 46 2.92 -8.51 16.11
CA SER A 46 2.80 -9.33 17.32
C SER A 46 1.34 -9.76 17.57
N PRO A 47 1.11 -10.92 18.23
CA PRO A 47 -0.24 -11.36 18.57
C PRO A 47 -1.03 -10.36 19.42
N LYS A 48 -0.35 -9.53 20.23
CA LYS A 48 -1.01 -8.47 21.02
C LYS A 48 -1.56 -7.36 20.14
N VAL A 49 -0.85 -7.00 19.07
CA VAL A 49 -1.28 -5.99 18.10
C VAL A 49 -2.50 -6.48 17.33
N LEU A 50 -2.49 -7.75 16.88
CA LEU A 50 -3.63 -8.34 16.19
C LEU A 50 -4.92 -8.28 17.03
N LYS A 51 -4.83 -8.66 18.31
CA LYS A 51 -5.97 -8.56 19.25
C LYS A 51 -6.44 -7.12 19.45
N ALA A 52 -5.52 -6.16 19.52
CA ALA A 52 -5.87 -4.75 19.67
C ALA A 52 -6.60 -4.21 18.42
N ILE A 53 -6.12 -4.56 17.22
CA ILE A 53 -6.77 -4.19 15.95
C ILE A 53 -8.17 -4.80 15.87
N GLU A 54 -8.32 -6.08 16.22
CA GLU A 54 -9.63 -6.76 16.23
C GLU A 54 -10.63 -6.09 17.19
N LYS A 55 -10.16 -5.64 18.36
CA LYS A 55 -11.00 -4.88 19.29
C LYS A 55 -11.37 -3.50 18.72
N ALA A 56 -10.39 -2.77 18.18
CA ALA A 56 -10.57 -1.43 17.67
C ALA A 56 -11.42 -1.37 16.38
N SER A 57 -11.45 -2.46 15.60
CA SER A 57 -12.21 -2.52 14.34
C SER A 57 -13.71 -2.28 14.52
N LYS A 58 -14.24 -2.53 15.74
CA LYS A 58 -15.65 -2.31 16.10
C LYS A 58 -16.03 -0.84 16.20
N GLU A 59 -15.06 0.06 16.28
CA GLU A 59 -15.26 1.50 16.52
C GLU A 59 -14.80 2.36 15.33
N LEU A 60 -14.51 1.75 14.17
CA LEU A 60 -13.97 2.45 12.98
C LEU A 60 -14.88 3.54 12.41
N ASN A 61 -16.16 3.59 12.81
CA ASN A 61 -17.08 4.64 12.41
C ASN A 61 -16.89 5.95 13.18
N ARG A 62 -16.02 5.97 14.19
CA ARG A 62 -15.73 7.14 15.01
C ARG A 62 -14.37 7.70 14.65
N TYR A 63 -14.25 9.02 14.67
CA TYR A 63 -12.94 9.65 14.65
C TYR A 63 -12.13 9.23 15.89
N PRO A 64 -10.80 9.09 15.77
CA PRO A 64 -9.96 8.88 16.94
C PRO A 64 -10.02 10.11 17.87
N ASP A 65 -9.78 9.89 19.16
CA ASP A 65 -9.53 10.97 20.13
C ASP A 65 -8.25 11.75 19.79
#